data_AF-A0A5J4UX68-F1
#
_entry.id   AF-A0A5J4UX68-F1
#
_cell.length_a   1.000
_cell.length_b   1.000
_cell.length_c   1.000
_cell.angle_alpha   90.00
_cell.angle_beta   90.00
_cell.angle_gamma   90.00
#
_symmetry.space_group_name_H-M   'P 1'
#
loop_
_entity.id
_entity.type
_entity.pdbx_description
1 polymer ?
#
loop_
_entity_poly.entity_id
_entity_poly.type
_entity_poly.pdbx_seq_one_letter_code
_entity_poly.pdbx_strand_id
1 'polypeptide(L)'
;MSYKDYAQQQHDRIYGVQINDDGAIEQMNDELAQACVDGLKNLEIHNYLQLINMEVSLLSIFCGLYGIANESIRSEGMNNIRQFNKLSANADKNYGQASSNGERKPNPWILTKILRYHNKEYYEQIIKPLLKKNYEAKKKEKSILINQTLIPNKIDLQDGFTLLDMQEKAANGEYENEEQIVMDLTRLLVYNEGEIEDIYAIKGYDAICDTQVLYHKLEGTVYKQLEKININFKNKKTDEKDNSKPITVKHIFKKYASKFVKKGCKFISEDPKILTVFQGYKYKKLDTIDYE
;
A
#
# COMPACT_ATOMS: atom_id res chain seq x y z
N MET A 1 -9.84 -27.80 9.45
CA MET A 1 -9.53 -26.78 8.43
C MET A 1 -8.08 -27.01 8.01
N SER A 2 -7.80 -27.24 6.73
CA SER A 2 -6.43 -27.51 6.26
C SER A 2 -5.58 -26.24 6.33
N TYR A 3 -4.25 -26.38 6.48
CA TYR A 3 -3.32 -25.25 6.36
C TYR A 3 -3.47 -24.52 5.02
N LYS A 4 -3.80 -25.26 3.94
CA LYS A 4 -4.12 -24.67 2.63
C LYS A 4 -5.39 -23.81 2.67
N ASP A 5 -6.44 -24.27 3.34
CA ASP A 5 -7.70 -23.52 3.47
C ASP A 5 -7.52 -22.25 4.30
N TYR A 6 -6.69 -22.32 5.34
CA TYR A 6 -6.34 -21.17 6.17
C TYR A 6 -5.50 -20.14 5.39
N ALA A 7 -4.47 -20.59 4.66
CA ALA A 7 -3.67 -19.71 3.81
C ALA A 7 -4.51 -19.05 2.71
N GLN A 8 -5.43 -19.80 2.09
CA GLN A 8 -6.35 -19.25 1.09
C GLN A 8 -7.31 -18.23 1.71
N GLN A 9 -7.84 -18.47 2.92
CA GLN A 9 -8.65 -17.48 3.62
C GLN A 9 -7.89 -16.20 3.95
N GLN A 10 -6.61 -16.30 4.35
CA GLN A 10 -5.79 -15.11 4.59
C GLN A 10 -5.53 -14.33 3.30
N HIS A 11 -5.25 -15.02 2.20
CA HIS A 11 -5.15 -14.38 0.88
C HIS A 11 -6.46 -13.73 0.44
N ASP A 12 -7.60 -14.40 0.64
CA ASP A 12 -8.92 -13.86 0.29
C ASP A 12 -9.32 -12.66 1.18
N ARG A 13 -8.82 -12.58 2.42
CA ARG A 13 -8.99 -11.42 3.31
C ARG A 13 -8.22 -10.19 2.81
N ILE A 14 -7.05 -10.38 2.20
CA ILE A 14 -6.22 -9.27 1.67
C ILE A 14 -6.96 -8.52 0.55
N TYR A 15 -7.72 -9.22 -0.30
CA TYR A 15 -8.54 -8.58 -1.34
C TYR A 15 -9.79 -7.87 -0.79
N GLY A 16 -10.17 -8.15 0.45
CA GLY A 16 -11.34 -7.60 1.13
C GLY A 16 -11.06 -6.40 2.02
N VAL A 17 -9.84 -5.87 2.01
CA VAL A 17 -9.51 -4.61 2.72
C VAL A 17 -10.20 -3.46 1.97
N GLN A 18 -11.12 -2.80 2.66
CA GLN A 18 -12.06 -1.81 2.10
C GLN A 18 -12.03 -0.50 2.90
N ILE A 19 -10.98 -0.34 3.70
CA ILE A 19 -10.71 0.82 4.54
C ILE A 19 -9.36 1.37 4.11
N ASN A 20 -9.32 2.67 3.83
CA ASN A 20 -8.12 3.39 3.46
C ASN A 20 -7.24 3.68 4.68
N ASP A 21 -6.01 4.16 4.44
CA ASP A 21 -5.02 4.43 5.50
C ASP A 21 -5.50 5.53 6.49
N ASP A 22 -6.50 6.33 6.11
CA ASP A 22 -7.18 7.37 6.90
C ASP A 22 -8.40 6.84 7.70
N GLY A 23 -8.73 5.55 7.59
CA GLY A 23 -9.88 4.94 8.25
C GLY A 23 -11.22 5.14 7.52
N ALA A 24 -11.23 5.75 6.32
CA ALA A 24 -12.43 5.91 5.52
C ALA A 24 -12.75 4.65 4.69
N ILE A 25 -14.03 4.46 4.35
CA ILE A 25 -14.44 3.39 3.43
C ILE A 25 -13.91 3.75 2.04
N GLU A 26 -13.18 2.81 1.44
CA GLU A 26 -12.62 2.99 0.12
C GLU A 26 -13.72 3.11 -0.94
N GLN A 27 -13.55 4.01 -1.91
CA GLN A 27 -14.50 4.13 -3.01
C GLN A 27 -14.46 2.89 -3.91
N MET A 28 -15.62 2.35 -4.24
CA MET A 28 -15.76 1.25 -5.20
C MET A 28 -15.62 1.80 -6.62
N ASN A 29 -14.83 1.13 -7.47
CA ASN A 29 -14.69 1.53 -8.87
C ASN A 29 -15.90 1.11 -9.72
N ASP A 30 -16.09 1.79 -10.84
CA ASP A 30 -17.28 1.64 -11.69
C ASP A 30 -17.42 0.23 -12.28
N GLU A 31 -16.31 -0.41 -12.68
CA GLU A 31 -16.32 -1.79 -13.20
C GLU A 31 -16.86 -2.78 -12.15
N LEU A 32 -16.40 -2.69 -10.90
CA LEU A 32 -16.88 -3.54 -9.82
C LEU A 32 -18.31 -3.16 -9.38
N ALA A 33 -18.63 -1.86 -9.36
CA ALA A 33 -19.96 -1.37 -9.00
C ALA A 33 -21.02 -1.87 -9.99
N GLN A 34 -20.75 -1.79 -11.29
CA GLN A 34 -21.64 -2.33 -12.33
C GLN A 34 -21.80 -3.83 -12.17
N ALA A 35 -20.69 -4.57 -12.03
CA ALA A 35 -20.75 -6.02 -11.82
C ALA A 35 -21.56 -6.39 -10.58
N CYS A 36 -21.49 -5.57 -9.52
CA CYS A 36 -22.34 -5.75 -8.34
C CYS A 36 -23.83 -5.56 -8.67
N VAL A 37 -24.19 -4.48 -9.37
CA VAL A 37 -25.57 -4.19 -9.80
C VAL A 37 -26.14 -5.30 -10.69
N ASP A 38 -25.38 -5.78 -11.67
CA ASP A 38 -25.77 -6.85 -12.59
C ASP A 38 -25.98 -8.20 -11.88
N GLY A 39 -25.30 -8.38 -10.75
CA GLY A 39 -25.40 -9.56 -9.89
C GLY A 39 -26.61 -9.56 -8.95
N LEU A 40 -27.23 -8.41 -8.71
CA LEU A 40 -28.42 -8.26 -7.84
C LEU A 40 -29.70 -8.71 -8.56
N LYS A 41 -29.75 -10.00 -8.89
CA LYS A 41 -30.88 -10.65 -9.56
C LYS A 41 -31.20 -11.99 -8.92
N ASN A 42 -32.46 -12.39 -9.01
CA ASN A 42 -32.99 -13.64 -8.49
C ASN A 42 -32.81 -13.80 -6.97
N LEU A 43 -32.74 -12.68 -6.23
CA LEU A 43 -32.66 -12.70 -4.76
C LEU A 43 -34.05 -12.69 -4.14
N GLU A 44 -34.20 -13.37 -3.00
CA GLU A 44 -35.34 -13.19 -2.11
C GLU A 44 -34.99 -12.10 -1.07
N ILE A 45 -35.73 -10.99 -1.10
CA ILE A 45 -35.42 -9.78 -0.33
C ILE A 45 -36.45 -9.57 0.79
N HIS A 46 -35.92 -9.48 2.01
CA HIS A 46 -36.68 -9.37 3.24
C HIS A 46 -36.58 -7.97 3.84
N ASN A 47 -37.52 -7.63 4.71
CA ASN A 47 -37.56 -6.31 5.36
C ASN A 47 -36.62 -6.21 6.56
N TYR A 48 -36.48 -7.31 7.32
CA TYR A 48 -35.81 -7.29 8.61
C TYR A 48 -34.29 -7.43 8.45
N LEU A 49 -33.58 -6.73 9.33
CA LEU A 49 -32.14 -6.82 9.40
C LEU A 49 -31.75 -8.15 10.09
N GLN A 50 -31.52 -9.19 9.30
CA GLN A 50 -30.84 -10.39 9.76
C GLN A 50 -29.36 -10.33 9.39
N LEU A 51 -28.58 -11.29 9.90
CA LEU A 51 -27.20 -11.48 9.44
C LEU A 51 -27.22 -11.73 7.93
N ILE A 52 -26.31 -11.04 7.22
CA ILE A 52 -26.29 -11.01 5.76
C ILE A 52 -26.05 -12.37 5.10
N ASN A 53 -25.57 -13.36 5.86
CA ASN A 53 -25.40 -14.73 5.40
C ASN A 53 -26.68 -15.57 5.49
N MET A 54 -27.69 -15.12 6.24
CA MET A 54 -28.98 -15.81 6.40
C MET A 54 -30.02 -15.27 5.43
N GLU A 55 -30.20 -13.94 5.37
CA GLU A 55 -31.20 -13.31 4.51
C GLU A 55 -30.65 -12.00 3.92
N VAL A 56 -31.09 -11.67 2.70
CA VAL A 56 -30.82 -10.37 2.10
C VAL A 56 -31.88 -9.37 2.58
N SER A 57 -31.44 -8.32 3.27
CA SER A 57 -32.35 -7.24 3.67
C SER A 57 -32.39 -6.13 2.62
N LEU A 58 -33.57 -5.54 2.44
CA LEU A 58 -33.75 -4.41 1.54
C LEU A 58 -32.87 -3.22 1.95
N LEU A 59 -32.73 -2.99 3.26
CA LEU A 59 -31.84 -1.97 3.81
C LEU A 59 -30.37 -2.20 3.41
N SER A 60 -29.86 -3.44 3.49
CA SER A 60 -28.48 -3.72 3.10
C SER A 60 -28.20 -3.46 1.62
N ILE A 61 -29.18 -3.71 0.74
CA ILE A 61 -29.06 -3.38 -0.68
C ILE A 61 -28.98 -1.87 -0.87
N PHE A 62 -29.87 -1.10 -0.23
CA PHE A 62 -29.85 0.35 -0.32
C PHE A 62 -28.56 0.97 0.22
N CYS A 63 -28.06 0.53 1.38
CA CYS A 63 -26.75 0.97 1.87
C CYS A 63 -25.65 0.76 0.83
N GLY A 64 -25.70 -0.38 0.13
CA GLY A 64 -24.81 -0.69 -0.98
C GLY A 64 -24.93 0.28 -2.15
N LEU A 65 -26.13 0.43 -2.68
CA LEU A 65 -26.38 1.24 -3.87
C LEU A 65 -26.11 2.73 -3.62
N TYR A 66 -26.51 3.29 -2.48
CA TYR A 66 -26.19 4.68 -2.12
C TYR A 66 -24.70 4.93 -1.91
N GLY A 67 -23.92 3.86 -1.63
CA GLY A 67 -22.47 3.92 -1.58
C GLY A 67 -21.78 3.98 -2.94
N ILE A 68 -22.50 3.73 -4.05
CA ILE A 68 -21.95 3.83 -5.40
C ILE A 68 -21.92 5.30 -5.81
N ALA A 69 -20.74 5.78 -6.19
CA ALA A 69 -20.52 7.17 -6.58
C ALA A 69 -21.11 7.48 -7.97
N ASN A 70 -21.01 6.55 -8.92
CA ASN A 70 -21.57 6.73 -10.25
C ASN A 70 -23.09 6.67 -10.20
N GLU A 71 -23.73 7.82 -10.47
CA GLU A 71 -25.18 7.96 -10.32
C GLU A 71 -25.98 7.12 -11.32
N SER A 72 -25.44 6.89 -12.52
CA SER A 72 -26.09 6.05 -13.55
C SER A 72 -26.17 4.61 -13.08
N ILE A 73 -25.04 4.06 -12.60
CA ILE A 73 -24.96 2.69 -12.06
C ILE A 73 -25.87 2.55 -10.84
N ARG A 74 -25.86 3.55 -9.95
CA ARG A 74 -26.73 3.58 -8.78
C ARG A 74 -28.21 3.55 -9.18
N SER A 75 -28.62 4.40 -10.12
CA SER A 75 -30.01 4.48 -10.59
C SER A 75 -30.47 3.18 -11.23
N GLU A 76 -29.62 2.57 -12.05
CA GLU A 76 -29.87 1.24 -12.63
C GLU A 76 -30.08 0.19 -11.52
N GLY A 77 -29.18 0.15 -10.54
CA GLY A 77 -29.30 -0.75 -9.39
C GLY A 77 -30.61 -0.59 -8.62
N MET A 78 -31.08 0.65 -8.43
CA MET A 78 -32.38 0.90 -7.78
C MET A 78 -33.54 0.33 -8.58
N ASN A 79 -33.54 0.49 -9.91
CA ASN A 79 -34.56 -0.05 -10.80
C ASN A 79 -34.55 -1.59 -10.79
N ASN A 80 -33.36 -2.19 -10.76
CA ASN A 80 -33.16 -3.64 -10.79
C ASN A 80 -33.75 -4.35 -9.55
N ILE A 81 -33.85 -3.67 -8.40
CA ILE A 81 -34.37 -4.27 -7.16
C ILE A 81 -35.74 -4.91 -7.39
N ARG A 82 -36.72 -4.15 -7.90
CA ARG A 82 -38.08 -4.65 -8.11
C ARG A 82 -38.23 -5.44 -9.40
N GLN A 83 -37.39 -5.17 -10.40
CA GLN A 83 -37.49 -5.80 -11.71
C GLN A 83 -36.98 -7.23 -11.72
N PHE A 84 -35.87 -7.51 -11.02
CA PHE A 84 -35.16 -8.78 -11.12
C PHE A 84 -35.15 -9.60 -9.82
N ASN A 85 -35.78 -9.12 -8.75
CA ASN A 85 -35.78 -9.80 -7.45
C ASN A 85 -37.19 -9.93 -6.88
N LYS A 86 -37.32 -10.86 -5.93
CA LYS A 86 -38.59 -11.16 -5.27
C LYS A 86 -38.58 -10.54 -3.88
N LEU A 87 -39.40 -9.50 -3.71
CA LEU A 87 -39.56 -8.83 -2.42
C LEU A 87 -40.68 -9.51 -1.63
N SER A 88 -40.47 -9.70 -0.33
CA SER A 88 -41.57 -10.02 0.58
C SER A 88 -42.57 -8.85 0.65
N ALA A 89 -43.85 -9.12 0.94
CA ALA A 89 -44.88 -8.08 1.04
C ALA A 89 -44.51 -6.97 2.04
N ASN A 90 -43.85 -7.33 3.15
CA ASN A 90 -43.36 -6.36 4.12
C ASN A 90 -42.18 -5.55 3.58
N ALA A 91 -41.28 -6.13 2.81
CA ALA A 91 -40.17 -5.39 2.21
C ALA A 91 -40.69 -4.37 1.19
N ASP A 92 -41.67 -4.77 0.38
CA ASP A 92 -42.25 -3.87 -0.62
C ASP A 92 -43.04 -2.72 0.04
N LYS A 93 -43.81 -3.00 1.09
CA LYS A 93 -44.52 -1.97 1.88
C LYS A 93 -43.57 -0.94 2.52
N ASN A 94 -42.38 -1.36 2.92
CA ASN A 94 -41.40 -0.51 3.61
C ASN A 94 -40.31 0.05 2.69
N TYR A 95 -40.48 -0.07 1.35
CA TYR A 95 -39.43 0.25 0.38
C TYR A 95 -38.87 1.68 0.54
N GLY A 96 -39.73 2.70 0.64
CA GLY A 96 -39.29 4.09 0.78
C GLY A 96 -38.56 4.39 2.09
N GLN A 97 -38.98 3.75 3.19
CA GLN A 97 -38.31 3.88 4.49
C GLN A 97 -36.93 3.21 4.46
N ALA A 98 -36.83 2.02 3.85
CA ALA A 98 -35.56 1.30 3.72
C ALA A 98 -34.57 2.08 2.84
N SER A 99 -35.05 2.67 1.74
CA SER A 99 -34.26 3.56 0.87
C SER A 99 -33.69 4.75 1.64
N SER A 100 -34.55 5.53 2.32
CA SER A 100 -34.13 6.69 3.13
C SER A 100 -33.14 6.32 4.23
N ASN A 101 -33.29 5.13 4.84
CA ASN A 101 -32.38 4.65 5.88
C ASN A 101 -31.03 4.20 5.31
N GLY A 102 -31.02 3.60 4.12
CA GLY A 102 -29.80 3.16 3.44
C GLY A 102 -28.92 4.32 3.02
N GLU A 103 -29.53 5.41 2.55
CA GLU A 103 -28.84 6.64 2.17
C GLU A 103 -28.03 7.25 3.32
N ARG A 104 -28.52 7.10 4.57
CA ARG A 104 -27.83 7.61 5.77
C ARG A 104 -26.57 6.82 6.15
N LYS A 105 -26.40 5.60 5.61
CA LYS A 105 -25.28 4.70 5.95
C LYS A 105 -24.72 4.04 4.67
N PRO A 106 -24.20 4.84 3.73
CA PRO A 106 -23.69 4.33 2.47
C PRO A 106 -22.46 3.43 2.72
N ASN A 107 -22.47 2.24 2.12
CA ASN A 107 -21.36 1.30 2.14
C ASN A 107 -21.45 0.39 0.90
N PRO A 108 -20.79 0.74 -0.21
CA PRO A 108 -20.94 0.00 -1.46
C PRO A 108 -20.47 -1.44 -1.37
N TRP A 109 -19.49 -1.71 -0.50
CA TRP A 109 -18.88 -3.03 -0.36
C TRP A 109 -19.80 -4.09 0.23
N ILE A 110 -20.90 -3.69 0.88
CA ILE A 110 -21.91 -4.65 1.33
C ILE A 110 -22.48 -5.47 0.17
N LEU A 111 -22.54 -4.92 -1.04
CA LEU A 111 -23.01 -5.61 -2.24
C LEU A 111 -22.16 -6.85 -2.55
N THR A 112 -20.84 -6.74 -2.42
CA THR A 112 -19.94 -7.90 -2.60
C THR A 112 -20.24 -9.01 -1.60
N LYS A 113 -20.60 -8.66 -0.35
CA LYS A 113 -20.96 -9.65 0.68
C LYS A 113 -22.30 -10.30 0.38
N ILE A 114 -23.30 -9.53 -0.07
CA ILE A 114 -24.60 -10.07 -0.50
C ILE A 114 -24.38 -11.11 -1.60
N LEU A 115 -23.62 -10.77 -2.63
CA LEU A 115 -23.33 -11.68 -3.74
C LEU A 115 -22.55 -12.90 -3.29
N ARG A 116 -21.57 -12.74 -2.40
CA ARG A 116 -20.80 -13.87 -1.85
C ARG A 116 -21.69 -14.94 -1.19
N TYR A 117 -22.72 -14.53 -0.46
CA TYR A 117 -23.60 -15.46 0.26
C TYR A 117 -24.79 -15.94 -0.57
N HIS A 118 -25.40 -15.05 -1.35
CA HIS A 118 -26.69 -15.30 -1.99
C HIS A 118 -26.61 -15.47 -3.51
N ASN A 119 -25.46 -15.20 -4.12
CA ASN A 119 -25.20 -15.47 -5.53
C ASN A 119 -23.75 -15.98 -5.71
N LYS A 120 -23.45 -17.10 -5.05
CA LYS A 120 -22.08 -17.61 -4.87
C LYS A 120 -21.36 -17.88 -6.19
N GLU A 121 -22.06 -18.46 -7.18
CA GLU A 121 -21.46 -18.75 -8.49
C GLU A 121 -21.02 -17.47 -9.19
N TYR A 122 -21.91 -16.47 -9.25
CA TYR A 122 -21.59 -15.16 -9.82
C TYR A 122 -20.46 -14.46 -9.05
N TYR A 123 -20.45 -14.57 -7.73
CA TYR A 123 -19.36 -14.02 -6.92
C TYR A 123 -18.00 -14.63 -7.27
N GLU A 124 -17.90 -15.97 -7.34
CA GLU A 124 -16.62 -16.63 -7.65
C GLU A 124 -16.18 -16.40 -9.10
N GLN A 125 -17.10 -16.33 -10.05
CA GLN A 125 -16.77 -16.17 -11.48
C GLN A 125 -16.49 -14.72 -11.89
N ILE A 126 -17.20 -13.74 -11.30
CA ILE A 126 -17.16 -12.34 -11.76
C ILE A 126 -16.57 -11.42 -10.69
N ILE A 127 -17.17 -11.41 -9.48
CA ILE A 127 -16.79 -10.44 -8.44
C ILE A 127 -15.37 -10.69 -7.91
N LYS A 128 -15.02 -11.95 -7.60
CA LYS A 128 -13.74 -12.30 -7.00
C LYS A 128 -12.55 -12.00 -7.93
N PRO A 129 -12.59 -12.30 -9.24
CA PRO A 129 -11.54 -11.84 -10.17
C PRO A 129 -11.39 -10.32 -10.23
N LEU A 130 -12.49 -9.57 -10.23
CA LEU A 130 -12.45 -8.10 -10.23
C LEU A 130 -11.83 -7.54 -8.94
N LEU A 131 -12.17 -8.10 -7.77
CA LEU A 131 -11.54 -7.74 -6.50
C LEU A 131 -10.02 -7.94 -6.53
N LYS A 132 -9.56 -9.07 -7.10
CA LYS A 132 -8.13 -9.35 -7.26
C LYS A 132 -7.46 -8.35 -8.21
N LYS A 133 -8.05 -8.09 -9.38
CA LYS A 133 -7.55 -7.11 -10.36
C LYS A 133 -7.41 -5.71 -9.74
N ASN A 134 -8.41 -5.28 -8.99
CA ASN A 134 -8.41 -3.97 -8.32
C ASN A 134 -7.31 -3.86 -7.27
N TYR A 135 -7.10 -4.91 -6.46
CA TYR A 135 -6.03 -4.93 -5.47
C TYR A 135 -4.64 -4.82 -6.13
N GLU A 136 -4.42 -5.57 -7.21
CA GLU A 136 -3.15 -5.52 -7.96
C GLU A 136 -2.92 -4.17 -8.63
N ALA A 137 -3.96 -3.55 -9.19
CA ALA A 137 -3.90 -2.21 -9.77
C ALA A 137 -3.52 -1.17 -8.72
N LYS A 138 -4.18 -1.17 -7.55
CA LYS A 138 -3.86 -0.27 -6.43
C LYS A 138 -2.43 -0.43 -5.95
N LYS A 139 -1.94 -1.67 -5.86
CA LYS A 139 -0.54 -1.93 -5.48
C LYS A 139 0.43 -1.32 -6.49
N LYS A 140 0.13 -1.41 -7.79
CA LYS A 140 0.94 -0.77 -8.85
C LYS A 140 0.83 0.75 -8.79
N GLU A 141 -0.35 1.31 -8.62
CA GLU A 141 -0.56 2.75 -8.49
C GLU A 141 0.16 3.33 -7.28
N LYS A 142 0.04 2.71 -6.09
CA LYS A 142 0.85 3.10 -4.92
C LYS A 142 2.34 3.05 -5.26
N SER A 143 2.82 1.99 -5.90
CA SER A 143 4.22 1.90 -6.33
C SER A 143 4.62 3.00 -7.33
N ILE A 144 3.76 3.39 -8.26
CA ILE A 144 4.01 4.45 -9.24
C ILE A 144 4.05 5.81 -8.54
N LEU A 145 3.08 6.08 -7.66
CA LEU A 145 2.99 7.32 -6.89
C LEU A 145 4.24 7.52 -6.04
N ILE A 146 4.62 6.49 -5.26
CA ILE A 146 5.88 6.44 -4.51
C ILE A 146 7.06 6.70 -5.44
N ASN A 147 7.07 6.09 -6.63
CA ASN A 147 8.15 6.28 -7.57
C ASN A 147 8.24 7.71 -8.14
N GLN A 148 7.13 8.44 -8.21
CA GLN A 148 7.10 9.83 -8.69
C GLN A 148 7.39 10.83 -7.58
N THR A 149 6.93 10.58 -6.35
CA THR A 149 7.07 11.51 -5.21
C THR A 149 8.42 11.39 -4.51
N LEU A 150 9.02 10.20 -4.46
CA LEU A 150 10.40 10.04 -4.01
C LEU A 150 11.35 10.48 -5.13
N ILE A 151 11.63 11.79 -5.16
CA ILE A 151 12.86 12.31 -5.74
C ILE A 151 14.01 11.58 -5.02
N PRO A 152 14.96 10.95 -5.74
CA PRO A 152 16.11 10.34 -5.09
C PRO A 152 16.86 11.45 -4.35
N ASN A 153 16.74 11.47 -3.02
CA ASN A 153 17.62 12.31 -2.23
C ASN A 153 19.04 11.91 -2.58
N LYS A 154 19.86 12.89 -2.96
CA LYS A 154 21.29 12.69 -3.14
C LYS A 154 21.86 12.45 -1.75
N ILE A 155 22.70 11.42 -1.60
CA ILE A 155 23.49 11.31 -0.37
C ILE A 155 24.27 12.62 -0.24
N ASP A 156 24.09 13.30 0.89
CA ASP A 156 24.79 14.52 1.27
C ASP A 156 25.61 14.23 2.53
N LEU A 157 26.92 14.45 2.47
CA LEU A 157 27.82 14.26 3.60
C LEU A 157 27.77 15.44 4.61
N GLN A 158 27.14 16.56 4.28
CA GLN A 158 26.91 17.66 5.23
C GLN A 158 25.72 17.39 6.15
N ASP A 159 24.76 16.58 5.68
CA ASP A 159 23.65 16.11 6.49
C ASP A 159 24.18 15.19 7.63
N GLY A 160 23.77 15.41 8.86
CA GLY A 160 24.22 14.61 10.01
C GLY A 160 23.58 13.22 10.11
N PHE A 161 22.52 12.96 9.34
CA PHE A 161 21.74 11.73 9.47
C PHE A 161 22.53 10.48 9.05
N THR A 162 22.49 9.46 9.91
CA THR A 162 23.21 8.18 9.81
C THR A 162 22.27 6.98 9.97
N LEU A 163 22.82 5.78 9.79
CA LEU A 163 22.10 4.54 10.06
C LEU A 163 21.70 4.38 11.53
N LEU A 164 22.45 5.00 12.46
CA LEU A 164 22.10 4.99 13.89
C LEU A 164 20.81 5.77 14.14
N ASP A 165 20.70 6.98 13.59
CA ASP A 165 19.49 7.81 13.69
C ASP A 165 18.27 7.08 13.11
N MET A 166 18.46 6.41 11.98
CA MET A 166 17.42 5.57 11.37
C MET A 166 16.96 4.44 12.30
N GLN A 167 17.90 3.81 13.01
CA GLN A 167 17.62 2.74 13.97
C GLN A 167 16.87 3.27 15.21
N GLU A 168 17.26 4.42 15.74
CA GLU A 168 16.57 5.08 16.86
C GLU A 168 15.14 5.46 16.47
N LYS A 169 14.99 6.12 15.31
CA LYS A 169 13.69 6.51 14.74
C LYS A 169 12.76 5.29 14.54
N ALA A 170 13.32 4.16 14.09
CA ALA A 170 12.58 2.91 13.95
C ALA A 170 12.18 2.30 15.30
N ALA A 171 13.07 2.33 16.30
CA ALA A 171 12.81 1.82 17.63
C ALA A 171 11.73 2.64 18.35
N ASN A 172 11.76 3.96 18.19
CA ASN A 172 10.80 4.91 18.76
C ASN A 172 9.42 4.90 18.08
N GLY A 173 9.26 4.16 16.99
CA GLY A 173 7.99 4.09 16.27
C GLY A 173 7.63 5.37 15.51
N GLU A 174 8.63 6.17 15.12
CA GLU A 174 8.41 7.48 14.51
C GLU A 174 8.00 7.41 13.04
N TYR A 175 8.21 6.27 12.38
CA TYR A 175 7.75 6.07 11.01
C TYR A 175 6.26 5.82 10.94
N GLU A 176 5.57 6.58 10.10
CA GLU A 176 4.14 6.42 9.86
C GLU A 176 3.86 5.43 8.72
N ASN A 177 4.77 5.36 7.74
CA ASN A 177 4.64 4.54 6.56
C ASN A 177 6.01 4.14 5.98
N GLU A 178 6.01 3.25 4.98
CA GLU A 178 7.24 2.76 4.37
C GLU A 178 7.98 3.85 3.58
N GLU A 179 7.25 4.82 3.04
CA GLU A 179 7.79 5.90 2.21
C GLU A 179 8.79 6.76 2.99
N GLN A 180 8.48 7.10 4.24
CA GLN A 180 9.42 7.82 5.12
C GLN A 180 10.72 7.03 5.35
N ILE A 181 10.62 5.70 5.44
CA ILE A 181 11.78 4.81 5.60
C ILE A 181 12.62 4.82 4.32
N VAL A 182 11.98 4.79 3.14
CA VAL A 182 12.68 4.88 1.85
C VAL A 182 13.36 6.25 1.72
N MET A 183 12.68 7.35 2.10
CA MET A 183 13.26 8.70 2.07
C MET A 183 14.54 8.77 2.91
N ASP A 184 14.50 8.27 4.14
CA ASP A 184 15.66 8.25 5.03
C ASP A 184 16.75 7.30 4.53
N LEU A 185 16.38 6.14 3.97
CA LEU A 185 17.36 5.20 3.41
C LEU A 185 18.05 5.75 2.16
N THR A 186 17.36 6.53 1.31
CA THR A 186 17.98 7.15 0.11
C THR A 186 19.03 8.21 0.46
N ARG A 187 18.95 8.82 1.65
CA ARG A 187 20.00 9.71 2.18
C ARG A 187 21.26 8.96 2.61
N LEU A 188 21.14 7.65 2.84
CA LEU A 188 22.19 6.83 3.43
C LEU A 188 22.83 5.88 2.44
N LEU A 189 22.09 5.33 1.47
CA LEU A 189 22.51 4.15 0.73
C LEU A 189 22.23 4.29 -0.77
N VAL A 190 23.23 3.93 -1.59
CA VAL A 190 23.05 3.67 -3.02
C VAL A 190 23.87 2.44 -3.42
N TYR A 191 23.60 1.88 -4.60
CA TYR A 191 24.43 0.84 -5.19
C TYR A 191 24.55 1.02 -6.69
N ASN A 192 25.59 0.42 -7.28
CA ASN A 192 25.79 0.34 -8.72
C ASN A 192 26.35 -1.03 -9.09
N GLU A 193 26.14 -1.41 -10.34
CA GLU A 193 26.76 -2.62 -10.90
C GLU A 193 28.29 -2.50 -10.79
N GLY A 194 28.92 -3.53 -10.20
CA GLY A 194 30.36 -3.71 -10.20
C GLY A 194 30.78 -4.79 -11.20
N GLU A 195 32.09 -5.04 -11.32
CA GLU A 195 32.61 -6.02 -12.29
C GLU A 195 32.23 -7.46 -11.98
N ILE A 196 32.11 -7.80 -10.69
CA ILE A 196 31.85 -9.17 -10.20
C ILE A 196 30.55 -9.22 -9.39
N GLU A 197 30.33 -8.23 -8.53
CA GLU A 197 29.14 -8.08 -7.70
C GLU A 197 28.79 -6.60 -7.53
N ASP A 198 27.54 -6.32 -7.15
CA ASP A 198 27.07 -4.96 -6.91
C ASP A 198 27.85 -4.31 -5.75
N ILE A 199 28.27 -3.06 -5.99
CA ILE A 199 29.00 -2.26 -5.00
C ILE A 199 28.03 -1.28 -4.37
N TYR A 200 27.93 -1.34 -3.03
CA TYR A 200 27.07 -0.46 -2.27
C TYR A 200 27.91 0.65 -1.65
N ALA A 201 27.43 1.90 -1.71
CA ALA A 201 27.99 3.02 -0.98
C ALA A 201 27.00 3.41 0.13
N ILE A 202 27.46 3.30 1.38
CA ILE A 202 26.67 3.66 2.56
C ILE A 202 27.34 4.79 3.32
N LYS A 203 26.58 5.84 3.62
CA LYS A 203 26.98 6.95 4.47
C LYS A 203 27.15 6.48 5.91
N GLY A 204 28.22 6.92 6.54
CA GLY A 204 28.46 6.70 7.96
C GLY A 204 29.41 7.73 8.53
N TYR A 205 29.42 7.82 9.86
CA TYR A 205 30.29 8.74 10.58
C TYR A 205 31.66 8.11 10.83
N ASP A 206 32.72 8.83 10.45
CA ASP A 206 34.11 8.50 10.74
C ASP A 206 34.56 9.22 12.01
N ALA A 207 34.75 8.47 13.09
CA ALA A 207 35.16 9.02 14.39
C ALA A 207 36.61 9.52 14.43
N ILE A 208 37.47 9.11 13.47
CA ILE A 208 38.86 9.59 13.40
C ILE A 208 38.89 10.97 12.77
N CYS A 209 38.12 11.16 11.69
CA CYS A 209 38.07 12.43 10.99
C CYS A 209 37.00 13.40 11.53
N ASP A 210 36.10 12.93 12.41
CA ASP A 210 34.94 13.68 12.91
C ASP A 210 34.07 14.22 11.75
N THR A 211 33.82 13.35 10.76
CA THR A 211 33.10 13.72 9.54
C THR A 211 32.27 12.55 9.01
N GLN A 212 31.22 12.86 8.24
CA GLN A 212 30.49 11.84 7.47
C GLN A 212 31.28 11.45 6.22
N VAL A 213 31.35 10.15 5.95
CA VAL A 213 32.05 9.58 4.78
C VAL A 213 31.19 8.53 4.09
N LEU A 214 31.53 8.21 2.85
CA LEU A 214 30.96 7.08 2.12
C LEU A 214 31.82 5.84 2.31
N TYR A 215 31.23 4.78 2.86
CA TYR A 215 31.85 3.46 2.91
C TYR A 215 31.37 2.60 1.76
N HIS A 216 32.31 2.06 0.99
CA HIS A 216 32.00 1.06 -0.03
C HIS A 216 31.99 -0.33 0.60
N LYS A 217 30.89 -1.06 0.40
CA LYS A 217 30.64 -2.37 1.01
C LYS A 217 29.98 -3.32 0.01
N LEU A 218 30.17 -4.61 0.27
CA LEU A 218 29.48 -5.68 -0.45
C LEU A 218 28.06 -5.88 0.08
N GLU A 219 27.20 -6.45 -0.77
CA GLU A 219 25.77 -6.69 -0.49
C GLU A 219 25.57 -7.40 0.86
N GLY A 220 26.31 -8.48 1.10
CA GLY A 220 26.18 -9.28 2.32
C GLY A 220 26.39 -8.48 3.61
N THR A 221 27.30 -7.50 3.59
CA THR A 221 27.57 -6.63 4.75
C THR A 221 26.44 -5.64 4.94
N VAL A 222 25.99 -4.98 3.87
CA VAL A 222 24.88 -4.01 3.93
C VAL A 222 23.60 -4.70 4.39
N TYR A 223 23.26 -5.85 3.83
CA TYR A 223 22.05 -6.58 4.22
C TYR A 223 22.04 -6.98 5.68
N LYS A 224 23.18 -7.42 6.22
CA LYS A 224 23.31 -7.71 7.66
C LYS A 224 23.10 -6.47 8.53
N GLN A 225 23.51 -5.28 8.07
CA GLN A 225 23.25 -4.04 8.78
C GLN A 225 21.76 -3.67 8.75
N LEU A 226 21.14 -3.70 7.57
CA LEU A 226 19.71 -3.37 7.42
C LEU A 226 18.77 -4.39 8.07
N GLU A 227 19.19 -5.65 8.21
CA GLU A 227 18.41 -6.71 8.85
C GLU A 227 18.30 -6.54 10.36
N LYS A 228 19.22 -5.80 11.00
CA LYS A 228 19.19 -5.54 12.44
C LYS A 228 18.17 -4.48 12.84
N ILE A 229 17.68 -3.69 11.89
CA ILE A 229 16.76 -2.58 12.16
C ILE A 229 15.33 -3.07 11.96
N ASN A 230 14.67 -3.40 13.07
CA ASN A 230 13.25 -3.73 13.11
C ASN A 230 12.42 -2.45 13.02
N ILE A 231 11.35 -2.48 12.22
CA ILE A 231 10.48 -1.32 12.01
C ILE A 231 9.26 -1.44 12.90
N ASN A 232 9.09 -0.45 13.78
CA ASN A 232 7.83 -0.21 14.48
C ASN A 232 7.13 0.97 13.81
N PHE A 233 5.89 0.77 13.34
CA PHE A 233 5.08 1.87 12.80
C PHE A 233 4.25 2.49 13.92
N LYS A 234 4.14 3.82 13.91
CA LYS A 234 3.44 4.64 14.93
C LYS A 234 2.00 4.18 15.23
N ASN A 235 1.29 3.69 14.22
CA ASN A 235 -0.13 3.34 14.29
C ASN A 235 -0.41 1.83 14.44
N LYS A 236 0.61 1.01 14.72
CA LYS A 236 0.37 -0.42 14.97
C LYS A 236 -0.28 -0.58 16.34
N LYS A 237 -1.59 -0.88 16.37
CA LYS A 237 -2.25 -1.35 17.59
C LYS A 237 -1.45 -2.54 18.12
N THR A 238 -1.06 -2.49 19.40
CA THR A 238 -0.35 -3.54 20.13
C THR A 238 -1.19 -4.80 20.37
N ASP A 239 -2.29 -4.95 19.62
CA ASP A 239 -3.18 -6.08 19.70
C ASP A 239 -2.81 -7.09 18.62
N GLU A 240 -2.30 -8.22 19.11
CA GLU A 240 -2.14 -9.53 18.49
C GLU A 240 -0.68 -9.98 18.36
N LYS A 241 -0.42 -11.13 19.01
CA LYS A 241 0.71 -12.02 18.78
C LYS A 241 0.66 -12.53 17.35
N ASP A 242 0.94 -11.66 16.40
CA ASP A 242 1.20 -12.09 15.05
C ASP A 242 2.59 -12.72 15.05
N ASN A 243 2.66 -14.06 14.95
CA ASN A 243 3.91 -14.82 14.85
C ASN A 243 4.65 -14.54 13.52
N SER A 244 4.32 -13.44 12.84
CA SER A 244 4.97 -12.99 11.62
C SER A 244 6.36 -12.42 11.96
N LYS A 245 7.34 -12.76 11.11
CA LYS A 245 8.70 -12.24 11.28
C LYS A 245 8.65 -10.70 11.27
N PRO A 246 9.40 -10.03 12.15
CA PRO A 246 9.43 -8.57 12.19
C PRO A 246 9.86 -8.02 10.83
N ILE A 247 9.15 -7.00 10.36
CA ILE A 247 9.53 -6.28 9.13
C ILE A 247 10.78 -5.46 9.47
N THR A 248 11.82 -5.63 8.66
CA THR A 248 13.10 -4.93 8.85
C THR A 248 13.37 -3.98 7.69
N VAL A 249 14.29 -3.04 7.89
CA VAL A 249 14.71 -2.10 6.83
C VAL A 249 15.22 -2.85 5.59
N LYS A 250 15.84 -4.03 5.74
CA LYS A 250 16.22 -4.89 4.61
C LYS A 250 15.03 -5.28 3.72
N HIS A 251 13.86 -5.55 4.31
CA HIS A 251 12.66 -5.89 3.55
C HIS A 251 12.18 -4.70 2.72
N ILE A 252 12.18 -3.50 3.31
CA ILE A 252 11.81 -2.25 2.63
C ILE A 252 12.82 -1.93 1.52
N PHE A 253 14.12 -2.02 1.79
CA PHE A 253 15.16 -1.83 0.80
C PHE A 253 14.95 -2.70 -0.44
N LYS A 254 14.73 -4.01 -0.25
CA LYS A 254 14.48 -4.94 -1.37
C LYS A 254 13.21 -4.59 -2.15
N LYS A 255 12.14 -4.18 -1.47
CA LYS A 255 10.88 -3.76 -2.10
C LYS A 255 11.09 -2.55 -3.02
N TYR A 256 11.98 -1.63 -2.66
CA TYR A 256 12.24 -0.39 -3.39
C TYR A 256 13.64 -0.34 -4.03
N ALA A 257 14.27 -1.48 -4.33
CA ALA A 257 15.67 -1.57 -4.76
C ALA A 257 16.01 -0.63 -5.94
N SER A 258 15.11 -0.52 -6.92
CA SER A 258 15.26 0.37 -8.08
C SER A 258 15.48 1.86 -7.74
N LYS A 259 15.19 2.29 -6.51
CA LYS A 259 15.41 3.66 -6.04
C LYS A 259 16.84 3.96 -5.63
N PHE A 260 17.60 2.93 -5.30
CA PHE A 260 18.96 3.07 -4.79
C PHE A 260 20.02 2.86 -5.88
N VAL A 261 19.61 2.47 -7.09
CA VAL A 261 20.52 2.19 -8.19
C VAL A 261 21.13 3.47 -8.79
N LYS A 262 22.43 3.43 -9.04
CA LYS A 262 23.19 4.43 -9.81
C LYS A 262 23.84 3.72 -10.99
N LYS A 263 24.07 4.46 -12.08
CA LYS A 263 24.82 3.99 -13.26
C LYS A 263 26.29 3.67 -12.94
N GLY A 264 26.81 4.21 -11.85
CA GLY A 264 28.21 4.13 -11.47
C GLY A 264 28.59 5.30 -10.56
N CYS A 265 29.88 5.43 -10.28
CA CYS A 265 30.44 6.51 -9.49
C CYS A 265 31.43 7.35 -10.31
N LYS A 266 31.49 8.65 -10.03
CA LYS A 266 32.50 9.58 -10.53
C LYS A 266 32.96 10.48 -9.39
N PHE A 267 34.15 11.06 -9.53
CA PHE A 267 34.66 12.01 -8.55
C PHE A 267 33.71 13.19 -8.39
N ILE A 268 33.34 13.86 -9.49
CA ILE A 268 32.29 14.90 -9.55
C ILE A 268 31.38 14.61 -10.75
N SER A 269 30.07 14.72 -10.58
CA SER A 269 29.10 14.56 -11.66
C SER A 269 27.85 15.41 -11.43
N GLU A 270 27.35 16.02 -12.50
CA GLU A 270 26.04 16.69 -12.53
C GLU A 270 24.91 15.73 -12.92
N ASP A 271 25.20 14.57 -13.54
CA ASP A 271 24.18 13.54 -13.83
C ASP A 271 23.66 12.94 -12.50
N PRO A 272 22.38 13.10 -12.13
CA PRO A 272 21.81 12.56 -10.90
C PRO A 272 21.82 11.02 -10.86
N LYS A 273 21.98 10.35 -12.01
CA LYS A 273 22.10 8.90 -12.10
C LYS A 273 23.51 8.40 -11.77
N ILE A 274 24.51 9.28 -11.62
CA ILE A 274 25.88 8.92 -11.24
C ILE A 274 26.14 9.39 -9.80
N LEU A 275 26.70 8.51 -8.96
CA LEU A 275 27.12 8.89 -7.61
C LEU A 275 28.35 9.82 -7.70
N THR A 276 28.24 11.01 -7.10
CA THR A 276 29.38 11.90 -6.86
C THR A 276 30.04 11.49 -5.56
N VAL A 277 31.30 11.03 -5.63
CA VAL A 277 32.08 10.59 -4.46
C VAL A 277 32.69 11.77 -3.72
N PHE A 278 33.07 12.83 -4.44
CA PHE A 278 33.63 14.04 -3.85
C PHE A 278 32.52 15.01 -3.42
N GLN A 279 32.20 15.03 -2.14
CA GLN A 279 31.12 15.85 -1.59
C GLN A 279 31.58 16.88 -0.55
N GLY A 280 32.81 17.38 -0.69
CA GLY A 280 33.28 18.49 0.14
C GLY A 280 34.37 18.11 1.14
N TYR A 281 35.45 17.46 0.67
CA TYR A 281 36.72 17.82 1.28
C TYR A 281 36.89 19.34 1.14
N LYS A 282 37.36 19.94 2.24
CA LYS A 282 37.48 21.37 2.54
C LYS A 282 38.45 22.11 1.62
N TYR A 283 38.26 22.08 0.30
CA TYR A 283 39.12 22.76 -0.67
C TYR A 283 38.28 23.53 -1.68
N LYS A 284 38.63 24.80 -1.89
CA LYS A 284 38.11 25.62 -3.00
C LYS A 284 38.62 25.03 -4.31
N LYS A 285 37.72 24.79 -5.26
CA LYS A 285 38.10 24.56 -6.66
C LYS A 285 38.81 25.83 -7.14
N LEU A 286 40.09 25.72 -7.50
CA LEU A 286 40.84 26.81 -8.11
C LEU A 286 40.65 26.68 -9.63
N ASP A 287 40.18 27.75 -10.27
CA ASP A 287 39.98 27.78 -11.73
C ASP A 287 41.30 27.82 -12.51
N THR A 288 42.39 28.19 -11.84
CA THR A 288 43.76 28.24 -12.38
C THR A 288 44.76 27.77 -11.32
N ILE A 289 45.72 26.94 -11.73
CA ILE A 289 46.87 26.55 -10.91
C ILE A 289 48.05 27.37 -11.42
N ASP A 290 48.71 28.08 -10.51
CA ASP A 290 49.97 28.77 -10.83
C ASP A 290 51.10 27.73 -10.76
N TYR A 291 51.80 27.55 -11.86
CA TYR A 291 52.97 26.67 -11.95
C TYR A 291 54.21 27.55 -11.85
N GLU A 292 54.62 27.90 -10.62
CA GLU A 292 55.99 28.37 -10.37
C GLU A 292 56.99 27.20 -10.49
#